data_AF-A0A2N0X2F5-F1
#
_entry.id   AF-A0A2N0X2F5-F1
#
_cell.length_a   1.000
_cell.length_b   1.000
_cell.length_c   1.000
_cell.angle_alpha   90.00
_cell.angle_beta   90.00
_cell.angle_gamma   90.00
#
_symmetry.space_group_name_H-M   'P 1'
#
loop_
_entity.id
_entity.type
_entity.pdbx_description
1 polymer ?
#
loop_
_entity_poly.entity_id
_entity_poly.type
_entity_poly.pdbx_seq_one_letter_code
_entity_poly.pdbx_strand_id
1 'polypeptide(L)'
;MKLQQIYLALMATGLITACANTAVDNTPQHPTSVLTAKYTLNGLYIPDHQGVQTVYTQADKRTIHEKAEFDSFYMAWANYDTSVVFRIDQNLLLNIDHEDESYLECPLAGCKNPLEEYMAKVEESPEEEEEYESYEDKSCQVSVVENNYEVNKTGQQRSISGLPTEEYTLTWTLSFEDEKGKKDTNLIQFIFWTTTPNAEIKKAWKVHQTATDNYLDAVGDNNAIVRLLGKEGYKAISSFTGDIEKTDSEALSEFVAELNKIQGYPLSIKFEWFQDNKACAEVKPKKESAKLDLNADLADTATNFLGGLLKDEAEKNADKVIAEWMKDARVRYIYDVTSVSEKMINDSKFEVPANYKLIDRQ
;
A
#
# COMPACT_ATOMS: atom_id res chain seq x y z
N MET A 1 32.56 74.54 -47.36
CA MET A 1 31.09 74.60 -47.56
C MET A 1 30.57 73.17 -47.50
N LYS A 2 29.53 72.92 -46.67
CA LYS A 2 28.89 71.63 -46.28
C LYS A 2 29.61 70.85 -45.17
N LEU A 3 29.16 70.94 -43.90
CA LEU A 3 28.07 70.21 -43.20
C LEU A 3 28.25 68.68 -43.28
N GLN A 4 28.66 68.01 -42.19
CA GLN A 4 27.88 67.57 -41.01
C GLN A 4 27.32 66.16 -41.21
N GLN A 5 27.78 65.17 -40.43
CA GLN A 5 26.92 64.19 -39.76
C GLN A 5 27.70 63.31 -38.77
N ILE A 6 27.15 63.29 -37.56
CA ILE A 6 27.48 62.48 -36.39
C ILE A 6 26.84 61.10 -36.59
N TYR A 7 27.58 60.02 -36.36
CA TYR A 7 27.01 58.69 -36.18
C TYR A 7 27.23 58.22 -34.74
N LEU A 8 26.13 58.18 -33.98
CA LEU A 8 26.00 57.46 -32.72
C LEU A 8 26.15 55.95 -32.99
N ALA A 9 27.07 55.29 -32.31
CA ALA A 9 27.10 53.84 -32.21
C ALA A 9 26.11 53.39 -31.11
N LEU A 10 24.96 52.86 -31.52
CA LEU A 10 24.05 52.11 -30.65
C LEU A 10 24.57 50.67 -30.54
N MET A 11 25.18 50.32 -29.40
CA MET A 11 25.43 48.93 -29.04
C MET A 11 24.11 48.30 -28.57
N ALA A 12 23.51 47.49 -29.43
CA ALA A 12 22.42 46.60 -29.06
C ALA A 12 23.01 45.37 -28.36
N THR A 13 22.95 45.34 -27.03
CA THR A 13 23.16 44.12 -26.24
C THR A 13 21.98 43.18 -26.47
N GLY A 14 22.21 42.14 -27.28
CA GLY A 14 21.27 41.02 -27.44
C GLY A 14 21.18 40.23 -26.14
N LEU A 15 20.04 40.34 -25.45
CA LEU A 15 19.64 39.40 -24.41
C LEU A 15 19.26 38.09 -25.11
N ILE A 16 20.15 37.10 -25.08
CA ILE A 16 19.80 35.73 -25.46
C ILE A 16 18.97 35.17 -24.30
N THR A 17 17.65 35.27 -24.43
CA THR A 17 16.71 34.47 -23.64
C THR A 17 16.91 33.01 -24.01
N ALA A 18 17.73 32.29 -23.24
CA ALA A 18 17.78 30.84 -23.28
C ALA A 18 16.44 30.31 -22.77
N CYS A 19 15.52 30.03 -23.68
CA CYS A 19 14.37 29.19 -23.38
C CYS A 19 14.93 27.82 -22.98
N ALA A 20 14.82 27.47 -21.71
CA ALA A 20 15.07 26.12 -21.23
C ALA A 20 14.05 25.21 -21.91
N ASN A 21 14.43 24.61 -23.04
CA ASN A 21 13.69 23.50 -23.61
C ASN A 21 13.82 22.35 -22.62
N THR A 22 12.73 21.98 -21.96
CA THR A 22 12.62 20.68 -21.29
C THR A 22 13.02 19.62 -22.30
N ALA A 23 14.03 18.80 -21.97
CA ALA A 23 14.49 17.75 -22.87
C ALA A 23 13.30 16.87 -23.27
N VAL A 24 13.04 16.75 -24.58
CA VAL A 24 11.98 15.89 -25.10
C VAL A 24 12.44 14.45 -24.94
N ASP A 25 11.66 13.65 -24.23
CA ASP A 25 11.89 12.21 -24.11
C ASP A 25 11.55 11.51 -25.44
N ASN A 26 12.60 11.00 -26.10
CA ASN A 26 12.53 10.32 -27.39
C ASN A 26 12.75 8.81 -27.26
N THR A 27 12.64 8.23 -26.06
CA THR A 27 12.72 6.78 -25.90
C THR A 27 11.55 6.07 -26.62
N PRO A 28 11.71 4.81 -27.06
CA PRO A 28 10.64 4.08 -27.71
C PRO A 28 9.36 4.03 -26.87
N GLN A 29 8.21 4.03 -27.54
CA GLN A 29 6.91 3.92 -26.89
C GLN A 29 6.33 2.53 -27.05
N HIS A 30 5.80 1.98 -25.97
CA HIS A 30 5.17 0.67 -25.93
C HIS A 30 3.77 0.73 -25.30
N PRO A 31 2.81 -0.11 -25.77
CA PRO A 31 1.55 -0.29 -25.08
C PRO A 31 1.80 -0.74 -23.65
N THR A 32 1.29 0.02 -22.69
CA THR A 32 1.55 -0.15 -21.26
C THR A 32 0.23 -0.06 -20.52
N SER A 33 -0.01 -1.00 -19.61
CA SER A 33 -1.13 -0.88 -18.68
C SER A 33 -0.78 0.17 -17.64
N VAL A 34 -1.67 1.14 -17.44
CA VAL A 34 -1.50 2.23 -16.49
C VAL A 34 -2.67 2.22 -15.52
N LEU A 35 -2.35 2.00 -14.25
CA LEU A 35 -3.29 2.10 -13.13
C LEU A 35 -2.92 3.31 -12.29
N THR A 36 -3.91 4.09 -11.88
CA THR A 36 -3.72 5.16 -10.90
C THR A 36 -4.68 4.97 -9.75
N ALA A 37 -4.17 5.04 -8.53
CA ALA A 37 -4.94 4.96 -7.31
C ALA A 37 -4.57 6.09 -6.35
N LYS A 38 -5.49 6.40 -5.46
CA LYS A 38 -5.24 7.21 -4.28
C LYS A 38 -5.23 6.32 -3.07
N TYR A 39 -4.43 6.66 -2.08
CA TYR A 39 -4.48 5.98 -0.81
C TYR A 39 -4.41 6.94 0.35
N THR A 40 -4.88 6.47 1.50
CA THR A 40 -4.76 7.13 2.79
C THR A 40 -4.37 6.07 3.80
N LEU A 41 -3.40 6.40 4.65
CA LEU A 41 -2.96 5.58 5.76
C LEU A 41 -3.06 6.43 7.04
N ASN A 42 -3.75 5.91 8.04
CA ASN A 42 -3.81 6.49 9.39
C ASN A 42 -3.91 5.40 10.43
N GLY A 43 -3.74 5.76 11.71
CA GLY A 43 -3.92 4.83 12.81
C GLY A 43 -3.05 5.19 14.00
N LEU A 44 -3.15 4.38 15.06
CA LEU A 44 -2.44 4.66 16.30
C LEU A 44 -0.91 4.64 16.17
N TYR A 45 -0.37 3.83 15.25
CA TYR A 45 1.09 3.62 15.11
C TYR A 45 1.68 4.14 13.81
N ILE A 46 0.87 4.72 12.93
CA ILE A 46 1.33 5.20 11.63
C ILE A 46 0.91 6.65 11.48
N PRO A 47 1.85 7.59 11.21
CA PRO A 47 1.48 8.96 11.00
C PRO A 47 0.55 9.11 9.80
N ASP A 48 -0.50 9.89 9.98
CA ASP A 48 -1.50 10.15 8.96
C ASP A 48 -0.88 10.75 7.70
N HIS A 49 -1.10 10.08 6.56
CA HIS A 49 -0.69 10.57 5.25
C HIS A 49 -1.59 10.06 4.15
N GLN A 50 -1.53 10.73 3.02
CA GLN A 50 -2.26 10.39 1.81
C GLN A 50 -1.35 10.50 0.61
N GLY A 51 -1.65 9.72 -0.42
CA GLY A 51 -0.80 9.69 -1.61
C GLY A 51 -1.52 9.26 -2.87
N VAL A 52 -0.77 9.33 -3.95
CA VAL A 52 -1.15 8.85 -5.27
C VAL A 52 -0.14 7.80 -5.69
N GLN A 53 -0.64 6.64 -6.10
CA GLN A 53 0.15 5.60 -6.73
C GLN A 53 -0.18 5.56 -8.22
N THR A 54 0.84 5.55 -9.07
CA THR A 54 0.70 5.23 -10.49
C THR A 54 1.55 4.03 -10.83
N VAL A 55 0.91 2.99 -11.34
CA VAL A 55 1.57 1.75 -11.76
C VAL A 55 1.60 1.69 -13.28
N TYR A 56 2.80 1.48 -13.82
CA TYR A 56 3.03 1.19 -15.24
C TYR A 56 3.44 -0.27 -15.36
N THR A 57 2.73 -1.06 -16.16
CA THR A 57 3.02 -2.48 -16.33
C THR A 57 3.15 -2.83 -17.80
N GLN A 58 4.28 -3.45 -18.14
CA GLN A 58 4.50 -4.24 -19.35
C GLN A 58 4.82 -5.68 -18.93
N ALA A 59 4.96 -6.59 -19.90
CA ALA A 59 5.14 -8.01 -19.62
C ALA A 59 6.43 -8.33 -18.83
N ASP A 60 7.48 -7.54 -18.99
CA ASP A 60 8.82 -7.79 -18.47
C ASP A 60 9.37 -6.62 -17.62
N LYS A 61 8.54 -5.61 -17.37
CA LYS A 61 8.90 -4.46 -16.53
C LYS A 61 7.68 -3.81 -15.90
N ARG A 62 7.86 -3.34 -14.68
CA ARG A 62 6.82 -2.66 -13.90
C ARG A 62 7.42 -1.51 -13.13
N THR A 63 6.77 -0.35 -13.15
CA THR A 63 7.11 0.79 -12.31
C THR A 63 5.96 1.08 -11.39
N ILE A 64 6.22 1.14 -10.09
CA ILE A 64 5.28 1.62 -9.08
C ILE A 64 5.82 2.98 -8.63
N HIS A 65 5.14 4.04 -9.05
CA HIS A 65 5.48 5.41 -8.68
C HIS A 65 4.52 5.88 -7.59
N GLU A 66 5.06 6.39 -6.48
CA GLU A 66 4.30 6.82 -5.33
C GLU A 66 4.71 8.22 -4.92
N LYS A 67 3.69 9.03 -4.64
CA LYS A 67 3.86 10.35 -4.04
C LYS A 67 2.95 10.47 -2.85
N ALA A 68 3.49 10.83 -1.70
CA ALA A 68 2.74 10.99 -0.46
C ALA A 68 3.05 12.30 0.25
N GLU A 69 2.03 12.81 0.93
CA GLU A 69 2.13 13.97 1.81
C GLU A 69 1.60 13.58 3.20
N PHE A 70 2.38 13.88 4.23
CA PHE A 70 1.97 13.71 5.62
C PHE A 70 1.07 14.87 6.03
N ASP A 71 -0.05 14.54 6.67
CA ASP A 71 -1.09 15.53 7.02
C ASP A 71 -0.60 16.52 8.07
N SER A 72 0.36 16.09 8.89
CA SER A 72 0.98 16.93 9.91
C SER A 72 2.08 17.83 9.35
N PHE A 73 1.94 19.14 9.55
CA PHE A 73 2.91 20.13 9.08
C PHE A 73 4.34 19.91 9.61
N TYR A 74 4.50 19.33 10.80
CA TYR A 74 5.83 19.04 11.37
C TYR A 74 6.43 17.73 10.82
N MET A 75 5.65 16.94 10.09
CA MET A 75 6.08 15.73 9.37
C MET A 75 6.28 15.98 7.87
N ALA A 76 6.17 17.22 7.39
CA ALA A 76 6.36 17.54 5.98
C ALA A 76 7.75 17.14 5.43
N TRP A 77 8.75 16.99 6.30
CA TRP A 77 10.08 16.47 5.95
C TRP A 77 10.07 14.98 5.57
N ALA A 78 9.01 14.25 5.90
CA ALA A 78 8.82 12.83 5.60
C ALA A 78 8.00 12.60 4.33
N ASN A 79 7.51 13.66 3.68
CA ASN A 79 6.90 13.55 2.35
C ASN A 79 7.87 12.82 1.40
N TYR A 80 7.32 12.10 0.43
CA TYR A 80 8.14 11.33 -0.48
C TYR A 80 7.56 11.30 -1.89
N ASP A 81 8.47 11.18 -2.85
CA ASP A 81 8.21 11.02 -4.27
C ASP A 81 9.20 9.96 -4.78
N THR A 82 8.76 8.72 -4.89
CA THR A 82 9.62 7.56 -5.15
C THR A 82 9.09 6.69 -6.27
N SER A 83 9.97 5.91 -6.88
CA SER A 83 9.59 4.86 -7.81
C SER A 83 10.32 3.56 -7.50
N VAL A 84 9.59 2.45 -7.49
CA VAL A 84 10.16 1.10 -7.55
C VAL A 84 10.00 0.57 -8.96
N VAL A 85 11.11 0.26 -9.63
CA VAL A 85 11.11 -0.31 -10.98
C VAL A 85 11.58 -1.76 -10.93
N PHE A 86 10.70 -2.67 -11.28
CA PHE A 86 10.98 -4.09 -11.51
C PHE A 86 11.39 -4.26 -12.98
N ARG A 87 12.67 -4.50 -13.23
CA ARG A 87 13.22 -4.88 -14.53
C ARG A 87 13.39 -6.38 -14.58
N ILE A 88 12.28 -7.07 -14.86
CA ILE A 88 12.22 -8.52 -14.93
C ILE A 88 13.11 -9.02 -16.06
N ASP A 89 13.15 -8.29 -17.18
CA ASP A 89 14.07 -8.49 -18.31
C ASP A 89 15.56 -8.45 -17.93
N GLN A 90 15.91 -7.70 -16.89
CA GLN A 90 17.30 -7.55 -16.41
C GLN A 90 17.57 -8.27 -15.09
N ASN A 91 16.58 -8.94 -14.50
CA ASN A 91 16.63 -9.49 -13.15
C ASN A 91 17.07 -8.45 -12.10
N LEU A 92 16.55 -7.22 -12.22
CA LEU A 92 16.97 -6.06 -11.45
C LEU A 92 15.75 -5.35 -10.83
N LEU A 93 15.91 -4.86 -9.60
CA LEU A 93 14.98 -3.95 -8.94
C LEU A 93 15.69 -2.61 -8.70
N LEU A 94 15.03 -1.52 -9.06
CA LEU A 94 15.53 -0.15 -8.86
C LEU A 94 14.63 0.55 -7.85
N ASN A 95 15.20 1.07 -6.76
CA ASN A 95 14.51 2.00 -5.88
C ASN A 95 15.01 3.41 -6.18
N ILE A 96 14.12 4.29 -6.64
CA ILE A 96 14.44 5.63 -7.10
C ILE A 96 13.80 6.63 -6.15
N ASP A 97 14.61 7.55 -5.65
CA ASP A 97 14.18 8.73 -4.90
C ASP A 97 14.21 9.95 -5.84
N HIS A 98 13.05 10.55 -6.10
CA HIS A 98 12.93 11.70 -6.99
C HIS A 98 13.22 13.03 -6.30
N GLU A 99 13.17 13.08 -4.96
CA GLU A 99 13.52 14.29 -4.20
C GLU A 99 15.04 14.45 -4.08
N ASP A 100 15.73 13.35 -3.82
CA ASP A 100 17.20 13.30 -3.71
C ASP A 100 17.92 13.05 -5.05
N GLU A 101 17.16 12.85 -6.14
CA GLU A 101 17.68 12.48 -7.46
C GLU A 101 18.67 11.30 -7.37
N SER A 102 18.28 10.25 -6.65
CA SER A 102 19.17 9.15 -6.29
C SER A 102 18.50 7.80 -6.44
N TYR A 103 19.28 6.72 -6.49
CA TYR A 103 18.72 5.39 -6.65
C TYR A 103 19.60 4.26 -6.11
N LEU A 104 18.97 3.12 -5.83
CA LEU A 104 19.58 1.86 -5.42
C LEU A 104 19.31 0.79 -6.47
N GLU A 105 20.30 -0.06 -6.74
CA GLU A 105 20.18 -1.24 -7.59
C GLU A 105 20.22 -2.51 -6.73
N CYS A 106 19.20 -3.37 -6.89
CA CYS A 106 19.02 -4.57 -6.07
C CYS A 106 18.68 -5.78 -6.94
N PRO A 107 18.93 -7.03 -6.46
CA PRO A 107 18.36 -8.22 -7.07
C PRO A 107 16.84 -8.07 -7.20
N LEU A 108 16.24 -8.64 -8.26
CA LEU A 108 14.79 -8.56 -8.50
C LEU A 108 13.94 -9.02 -7.31
N ALA A 109 14.46 -9.93 -6.50
CA ALA A 109 13.79 -10.45 -5.31
C ALA A 109 13.65 -9.43 -4.16
N GLY A 110 14.40 -8.33 -4.20
CA GLY A 110 14.40 -7.27 -3.19
C GLY A 110 15.80 -6.75 -2.85
N CYS A 111 15.84 -5.57 -2.25
CA CYS A 111 17.04 -5.06 -1.60
C CYS A 111 17.19 -5.73 -0.23
N LYS A 112 18.44 -6.00 0.17
CA LYS A 112 18.82 -6.08 1.57
C LYS A 112 18.65 -4.68 2.14
N ASN A 113 17.53 -4.43 2.78
CA ASN A 113 17.25 -3.10 3.26
C ASN A 113 17.96 -2.88 4.60
N PRO A 114 18.54 -1.69 4.85
CA PRO A 114 18.97 -1.28 6.18
C PRO A 114 17.83 -1.35 7.19
N LEU A 115 16.55 -1.27 6.78
CA LEU A 115 15.40 -1.50 7.64
C LEU A 115 15.27 -2.97 8.08
N GLU A 116 15.61 -3.93 7.22
CA GLU A 116 15.63 -5.36 7.55
C GLU A 116 16.83 -5.68 8.45
N GLU A 117 17.98 -5.02 8.20
CA GLU A 117 19.17 -5.08 9.04
C GLU A 117 19.05 -4.26 10.33
N TYR A 118 18.20 -3.22 10.36
CA TYR A 118 17.83 -2.39 11.51
C TYR A 118 16.81 -3.13 12.37
N MET A 119 15.77 -3.72 11.78
CA MET A 119 14.87 -4.62 12.51
C MET A 119 15.63 -5.83 13.08
N ALA A 120 16.60 -6.39 12.36
CA ALA A 120 17.49 -7.43 12.88
C ALA A 120 18.54 -6.94 13.91
N LYS A 121 18.83 -5.63 14.00
CA LYS A 121 19.72 -5.03 15.01
C LYS A 121 18.98 -4.47 16.22
N VAL A 122 17.71 -4.12 16.05
CA VAL A 122 16.76 -3.81 17.11
C VAL A 122 16.54 -5.06 17.97
N GLU A 123 16.62 -6.27 17.41
CA GLU A 123 16.74 -7.53 18.18
C GLU A 123 17.97 -7.60 19.12
N GLU A 124 19.01 -6.79 18.91
CA GLU A 124 20.28 -6.85 19.68
C GLU A 124 20.58 -5.59 20.53
N SER A 125 19.72 -4.57 20.57
CA SER A 125 20.02 -3.28 21.22
C SER A 125 19.04 -2.94 22.36
N PRO A 126 19.49 -2.73 23.62
CA PRO A 126 18.58 -2.51 24.74
C PRO A 126 18.45 -1.02 25.09
N GLU A 127 17.57 -0.25 24.45
CA GLU A 127 17.15 1.07 24.99
C GLU A 127 15.66 1.42 24.77
N GLU A 128 14.98 1.50 25.92
CA GLU A 128 13.67 2.06 26.30
C GLU A 128 12.92 3.02 25.35
N GLU A 129 12.32 2.51 24.27
CA GLU A 129 11.00 2.93 23.77
C GLU A 129 10.16 1.66 23.56
N GLU A 130 8.82 1.73 23.51
CA GLU A 130 7.96 0.53 23.44
C GLU A 130 8.16 -0.23 22.11
N GLU A 131 9.25 -1.01 22.04
CA GLU A 131 9.61 -1.89 20.94
C GLU A 131 8.55 -2.97 20.78
N TYR A 132 8.27 -3.29 19.51
CA TYR A 132 7.48 -4.45 19.16
C TYR A 132 8.27 -5.71 19.55
N GLU A 133 8.06 -6.19 20.76
CA GLU A 133 8.57 -7.48 21.22
C GLU A 133 7.71 -8.60 20.63
N SER A 134 8.33 -9.48 19.83
CA SER A 134 7.69 -10.71 19.38
C SER A 134 7.41 -11.64 20.57
N TYR A 135 6.54 -12.64 20.38
CA TYR A 135 6.31 -13.65 21.41
C TYR A 135 7.59 -14.44 21.74
N GLU A 136 8.50 -14.58 20.77
CA GLU A 136 9.80 -15.23 20.96
C GLU A 136 10.69 -14.39 21.87
N ASP A 137 10.71 -13.05 21.68
CA ASP A 137 11.45 -12.10 22.53
C ASP A 137 10.94 -12.13 23.98
N LYS A 138 9.62 -12.29 24.15
CA LYS A 138 8.98 -12.44 25.47
C LYS A 138 9.17 -13.82 26.10
N SER A 139 9.88 -14.74 25.42
CA SER A 139 9.93 -16.17 25.80
C SER A 139 8.53 -16.73 26.10
N CYS A 140 7.51 -16.23 25.39
CA CYS A 140 6.11 -16.51 25.64
C CYS A 140 5.60 -17.51 24.61
N GLN A 141 5.34 -18.73 25.05
CA GLN A 141 4.70 -19.71 24.19
C GLN A 141 3.21 -19.35 24.05
N VAL A 142 2.80 -19.14 22.81
CA VAL A 142 1.40 -18.92 22.45
C VAL A 142 0.95 -19.96 21.43
N SER A 143 -0.33 -20.28 21.46
CA SER A 143 -0.97 -21.16 20.48
C SER A 143 -2.16 -20.47 19.83
N VAL A 144 -2.39 -20.73 18.55
CA VAL A 144 -3.58 -20.23 17.84
C VAL A 144 -4.81 -20.96 18.38
N VAL A 145 -5.71 -20.22 19.01
CA VAL A 145 -6.98 -20.76 19.56
C VAL A 145 -8.20 -20.34 18.75
N GLU A 146 -8.04 -19.36 17.85
CA GLU A 146 -9.09 -18.91 16.95
C GLU A 146 -8.46 -18.41 15.64
N ASN A 147 -8.99 -18.85 14.50
CA ASN A 147 -8.65 -18.32 13.19
C ASN A 147 -9.90 -18.42 12.32
N ASN A 148 -10.71 -17.36 12.34
CA ASN A 148 -12.01 -17.32 11.69
C ASN A 148 -12.03 -16.22 10.64
N TYR A 149 -12.49 -16.54 9.44
CA TYR A 149 -12.65 -15.59 8.34
C TYR A 149 -14.07 -15.69 7.79
N GLU A 150 -14.66 -14.54 7.48
CA GLU A 150 -16.02 -14.48 6.99
C GLU A 150 -16.14 -13.40 5.93
N VAL A 151 -16.56 -13.79 4.71
CA VAL A 151 -16.89 -12.86 3.64
C VAL A 151 -18.41 -12.76 3.45
N ASN A 152 -18.93 -11.53 3.54
CA ASN A 152 -20.33 -11.22 3.33
C ASN A 152 -20.52 -10.24 2.16
N LYS A 153 -21.38 -10.62 1.21
CA LYS A 153 -21.93 -9.70 0.21
C LYS A 153 -23.08 -8.93 0.86
N THR A 154 -22.95 -7.61 0.96
CA THR A 154 -23.90 -6.82 1.76
C THR A 154 -25.13 -6.38 0.96
N GLY A 155 -25.07 -6.47 -0.37
CA GLY A 155 -26.11 -5.96 -1.26
C GLY A 155 -26.12 -4.44 -1.41
N GLN A 156 -25.23 -3.71 -0.71
CA GLN A 156 -25.07 -2.29 -0.91
C GLN A 156 -24.43 -2.00 -2.27
N GLN A 157 -24.88 -0.92 -2.90
CA GLN A 157 -24.42 -0.50 -4.22
C GLN A 157 -24.12 1.00 -4.23
N ARG A 158 -23.05 1.40 -4.91
CA ARG A 158 -22.74 2.81 -5.21
C ARG A 158 -22.01 2.93 -6.54
N SER A 159 -21.83 4.15 -7.04
CA SER A 159 -20.97 4.39 -8.19
C SER A 159 -19.62 4.94 -7.75
N ILE A 160 -18.53 4.36 -8.26
CA ILE A 160 -17.16 4.84 -8.10
C ILE A 160 -16.62 5.11 -9.50
N SER A 161 -16.17 6.34 -9.76
CA SER A 161 -15.64 6.75 -11.07
C SER A 161 -16.58 6.43 -12.25
N GLY A 162 -17.89 6.49 -12.03
CA GLY A 162 -18.93 6.20 -13.03
C GLY A 162 -19.22 4.71 -13.27
N LEU A 163 -18.54 3.81 -12.55
CA LEU A 163 -18.77 2.37 -12.63
C LEU A 163 -19.72 1.95 -11.49
N PRO A 164 -20.70 1.05 -11.75
CA PRO A 164 -21.54 0.49 -10.70
C PRO A 164 -20.70 -0.47 -9.84
N THR A 165 -20.85 -0.36 -8.53
CA THR A 165 -20.12 -1.21 -7.58
C THR A 165 -21.05 -1.88 -6.59
N GLU A 166 -20.61 -3.05 -6.12
CA GLU A 166 -21.25 -3.80 -5.03
C GLU A 166 -20.27 -3.92 -3.86
N GLU A 167 -20.80 -3.88 -2.64
CA GLU A 167 -19.99 -3.98 -1.44
C GLU A 167 -19.86 -5.42 -0.96
N TYR A 168 -18.62 -5.78 -0.61
CA TYR A 168 -18.26 -6.99 0.12
C TYR A 168 -17.50 -6.61 1.38
N THR A 169 -17.66 -7.42 2.41
CA THR A 169 -17.00 -7.22 3.69
C THR A 169 -16.31 -8.50 4.07
N LEU A 170 -15.10 -8.39 4.63
CA LEU A 170 -14.33 -9.51 5.15
C LEU A 170 -13.98 -9.20 6.60
N THR A 171 -14.28 -10.13 7.48
CA THR A 171 -13.83 -10.10 8.87
C THR A 171 -12.89 -11.27 9.09
N TRP A 172 -11.70 -11.00 9.63
CA TRP A 172 -10.72 -12.02 10.00
C TRP A 172 -10.32 -11.83 11.47
N THR A 173 -10.68 -12.82 12.30
CA THR A 173 -10.34 -12.87 13.72
C THR A 173 -9.27 -13.93 13.95
N LEU A 174 -8.14 -13.52 14.52
CA LEU A 174 -7.03 -14.39 14.87
C LEU A 174 -6.69 -14.18 16.35
N SER A 175 -6.88 -15.23 17.17
CA SER A 175 -6.59 -15.18 18.60
C SER A 175 -5.47 -16.15 18.97
N PHE A 176 -4.50 -15.65 19.72
CA PHE A 176 -3.41 -16.40 20.33
C PHE A 176 -3.64 -16.50 21.83
N GLU A 177 -3.42 -17.67 22.43
CA GLU A 177 -3.55 -17.88 23.87
C GLU A 177 -2.20 -18.26 24.47
N ASP A 178 -1.81 -17.62 25.57
CA ASP A 178 -0.64 -17.98 26.38
C ASP A 178 -0.93 -19.15 27.33
N GLU A 179 0.11 -19.71 27.94
CA GLU A 179 -0.02 -20.80 28.92
C GLU A 179 -0.88 -20.44 30.15
N LYS A 180 -1.14 -19.15 30.40
CA LYS A 180 -1.97 -18.66 31.50
C LYS A 180 -3.44 -18.48 31.09
N GLY A 181 -3.79 -18.84 29.86
CA GLY A 181 -5.14 -18.71 29.30
C GLY A 181 -5.52 -17.27 28.95
N LYS A 182 -4.56 -16.35 28.87
CA LYS A 182 -4.82 -14.98 28.39
C LYS A 182 -4.71 -14.94 26.87
N LYS A 183 -5.57 -14.13 26.24
CA LYS A 183 -5.72 -14.09 24.79
C LYS A 183 -5.30 -12.76 24.18
N ASP A 184 -4.43 -12.82 23.18
CA ASP A 184 -4.21 -11.72 22.23
C ASP A 184 -5.14 -11.92 21.05
N THR A 185 -6.02 -10.96 20.80
CA THR A 185 -7.00 -11.04 19.72
C THR A 185 -6.72 -9.97 18.68
N ASN A 186 -6.51 -10.41 17.45
CA ASN A 186 -6.43 -9.57 16.27
C ASN A 186 -7.75 -9.63 15.52
N LEU A 187 -8.27 -8.47 15.14
CA LEU A 187 -9.42 -8.34 14.27
C LEU A 187 -9.02 -7.49 13.07
N ILE A 188 -9.05 -8.11 11.90
CA ILE A 188 -8.77 -7.49 10.62
C ILE A 188 -10.08 -7.39 9.87
N GLN A 189 -10.39 -6.20 9.38
CA GLN A 189 -11.60 -5.93 8.62
C GLN A 189 -11.26 -5.35 7.27
N PHE A 190 -11.90 -5.85 6.23
CA PHE A 190 -11.87 -5.24 4.92
C PHE A 190 -13.25 -4.90 4.42
N ILE A 191 -13.33 -3.82 3.66
CA ILE A 191 -14.50 -3.45 2.86
C ILE A 191 -14.04 -3.26 1.43
N PHE A 192 -14.66 -4.00 0.51
CA PHE A 192 -14.42 -3.93 -0.91
C PHE A 192 -15.61 -3.31 -1.60
N TRP A 193 -15.35 -2.40 -2.52
CA TRP A 193 -16.32 -2.01 -3.54
C TRP A 193 -15.84 -2.52 -4.88
N THR A 194 -16.54 -3.50 -5.43
CA THR A 194 -16.13 -4.18 -6.66
C THR A 194 -17.05 -3.86 -7.82
N THR A 195 -16.49 -3.76 -9.02
CA THR A 195 -17.25 -3.59 -10.27
C THR A 195 -17.16 -4.84 -11.14
N THR A 196 -18.13 -5.04 -12.04
CA THR A 196 -17.91 -5.95 -13.17
C THR A 196 -16.78 -5.40 -14.05
N PRO A 197 -15.75 -6.20 -14.37
CA PRO A 197 -14.60 -5.73 -15.13
C PRO A 197 -14.97 -5.43 -16.59
N ASN A 198 -14.63 -4.24 -17.06
CA ASN A 198 -14.77 -3.82 -18.44
C ASN A 198 -13.60 -4.34 -19.31
N ALA A 199 -13.57 -3.97 -20.59
CA ALA A 199 -12.53 -4.42 -21.52
C ALA A 199 -11.12 -3.91 -21.13
N GLU A 200 -11.00 -2.70 -20.60
CA GLU A 200 -9.72 -2.11 -20.18
C GLU A 200 -9.15 -2.82 -18.96
N ILE A 201 -9.99 -3.09 -17.95
CA ILE A 201 -9.63 -3.83 -16.74
C ILE A 201 -9.17 -5.24 -17.11
N LYS A 202 -9.91 -5.95 -17.97
CA LYS A 202 -9.51 -7.30 -18.44
C LYS A 202 -8.20 -7.29 -19.19
N LYS A 203 -7.94 -6.24 -19.98
CA LYS A 203 -6.66 -6.08 -20.68
C LYS A 203 -5.51 -5.84 -19.70
N ALA A 204 -5.72 -4.98 -18.71
CA ALA A 204 -4.77 -4.73 -17.63
C ALA A 204 -4.43 -6.03 -16.89
N TRP A 205 -5.44 -6.79 -16.46
CA TRP A 205 -5.25 -8.09 -15.82
C TRP A 205 -4.41 -9.05 -16.65
N LYS A 206 -4.62 -9.12 -17.97
CA LYS A 206 -3.79 -9.99 -18.82
C LYS A 206 -2.32 -9.59 -18.82
N VAL A 207 -2.03 -8.28 -18.89
CA VAL A 207 -0.65 -7.76 -18.85
C VAL A 207 -0.05 -7.99 -17.46
N HIS A 208 -0.78 -7.70 -16.41
CA HIS A 208 -0.35 -7.88 -15.02
C HIS A 208 -0.11 -9.36 -14.71
N GLN A 209 -0.99 -10.27 -15.15
CA GLN A 209 -0.81 -11.70 -15.03
C GLN A 209 0.51 -12.14 -15.68
N THR A 210 0.79 -11.68 -16.90
CA THR A 210 2.04 -11.99 -17.61
C THR A 210 3.26 -11.47 -16.83
N ALA A 211 3.20 -10.23 -16.34
CA ALA A 211 4.28 -9.63 -15.55
C ALA A 211 4.51 -10.38 -14.23
N THR A 212 3.43 -10.73 -13.52
CA THR A 212 3.47 -11.49 -12.28
C THR A 212 4.04 -12.89 -12.51
N ASP A 213 3.63 -13.58 -13.57
CA ASP A 213 4.17 -14.90 -13.91
C ASP A 213 5.66 -14.82 -14.22
N ASN A 214 6.09 -13.87 -15.04
CA ASN A 214 7.50 -13.65 -15.37
C ASN A 214 8.32 -13.29 -14.11
N TYR A 215 7.79 -12.44 -13.23
CA TYR A 215 8.41 -12.10 -11.96
C TYR A 215 8.59 -13.33 -11.08
N LEU A 216 7.51 -14.11 -10.86
CA LEU A 216 7.54 -15.30 -10.03
C LEU A 216 8.47 -16.39 -10.57
N ASP A 217 8.62 -16.49 -11.89
CA ASP A 217 9.56 -17.40 -12.53
C ASP A 217 11.01 -16.94 -12.37
N ALA A 218 11.27 -15.62 -12.39
CA ALA A 218 12.60 -15.06 -12.19
C ALA A 218 13.06 -15.13 -10.73
N VAL A 219 12.19 -14.79 -9.76
CA VAL A 219 12.57 -14.72 -8.34
C VAL A 219 12.47 -16.06 -7.62
N GLY A 220 11.46 -16.87 -7.93
CA GLY A 220 11.17 -18.12 -7.21
C GLY A 220 11.13 -17.93 -5.68
N ASP A 221 11.70 -18.88 -4.95
CA ASP A 221 11.72 -18.89 -3.48
C ASP A 221 12.66 -17.83 -2.86
N ASN A 222 13.38 -17.05 -3.68
CA ASN A 222 14.14 -15.90 -3.19
C ASN A 222 13.21 -14.76 -2.74
N ASN A 223 11.95 -14.75 -3.17
CA ASN A 223 10.95 -13.85 -2.62
C ASN A 223 10.35 -14.43 -1.33
N ALA A 224 10.34 -13.64 -0.25
CA ALA A 224 9.88 -14.09 1.06
C ALA A 224 8.40 -14.54 1.09
N ILE A 225 7.53 -13.87 0.33
CA ILE A 225 6.11 -14.22 0.24
C ILE A 225 5.94 -15.53 -0.52
N VAL A 226 6.67 -15.71 -1.63
CA VAL A 226 6.67 -16.98 -2.38
C VAL A 226 7.19 -18.13 -1.52
N ARG A 227 8.25 -17.91 -0.74
CA ARG A 227 8.75 -18.92 0.21
C ARG A 227 7.72 -19.30 1.28
N LEU A 228 6.94 -18.34 1.75
CA LEU A 228 5.93 -18.55 2.80
C LEU A 228 4.65 -19.21 2.28
N LEU A 229 4.15 -18.77 1.13
CA LEU A 229 2.81 -19.10 0.64
C LEU A 229 2.80 -19.88 -0.68
N GLY A 230 3.97 -20.05 -1.31
CA GLY A 230 4.10 -20.56 -2.67
C GLY A 230 3.66 -19.55 -3.74
N LYS A 231 3.89 -19.89 -5.01
CA LYS A 231 3.47 -19.06 -6.16
C LYS A 231 1.96 -18.82 -6.18
N GLU A 232 1.19 -19.85 -5.88
CA GLU A 232 -0.27 -19.75 -5.90
C GLU A 232 -0.81 -18.89 -4.75
N GLY A 233 -0.16 -18.92 -3.57
CA GLY A 233 -0.49 -18.01 -2.48
C GLY A 233 -0.17 -16.54 -2.80
N TYR A 234 0.96 -16.28 -3.48
CA TYR A 234 1.27 -14.94 -4.00
C TYR A 234 0.22 -14.46 -5.01
N LYS A 235 -0.21 -15.32 -5.94
CA LYS A 235 -1.26 -15.00 -6.91
C LYS A 235 -2.62 -14.79 -6.22
N ALA A 236 -2.93 -15.55 -5.17
CA ALA A 236 -4.14 -15.34 -4.38
C ALA A 236 -4.16 -13.93 -3.79
N ILE A 237 -3.06 -13.47 -3.18
CA ILE A 237 -2.93 -12.09 -2.69
C ILE A 237 -3.06 -11.08 -3.83
N SER A 238 -2.37 -11.30 -4.94
CA SER A 238 -2.39 -10.39 -6.10
C SER A 238 -3.80 -10.25 -6.70
N SER A 239 -4.58 -11.34 -6.73
CA SER A 239 -5.96 -11.29 -7.23
C SER A 239 -6.92 -10.65 -6.23
N PHE A 240 -6.69 -10.87 -4.93
CA PHE A 240 -7.43 -10.23 -3.85
C PHE A 240 -7.29 -8.71 -3.86
N THR A 241 -6.10 -8.18 -4.17
CA THR A 241 -5.87 -6.73 -4.34
C THR A 241 -6.30 -6.21 -5.71
N GLY A 242 -6.82 -7.07 -6.60
CA GLY A 242 -7.27 -6.71 -7.94
C GLY A 242 -6.16 -6.56 -8.98
N ASP A 243 -4.91 -6.90 -8.67
CA ASP A 243 -3.78 -6.73 -9.59
C ASP A 243 -3.85 -7.70 -10.78
N ILE A 244 -4.22 -8.94 -10.51
CA ILE A 244 -4.45 -9.97 -11.54
C ILE A 244 -5.90 -10.45 -11.47
N GLU A 245 -6.37 -11.05 -12.57
CA GLU A 245 -7.66 -11.73 -12.55
C GLU A 245 -7.57 -12.92 -11.60
N LYS A 246 -8.63 -13.10 -10.81
CA LYS A 246 -8.77 -14.26 -9.96
C LYS A 246 -8.80 -15.53 -10.81
N THR A 247 -7.91 -16.47 -10.52
CA THR A 247 -7.87 -17.78 -11.18
C THR A 247 -8.75 -18.78 -10.43
N ASP A 248 -9.40 -19.70 -11.15
CA ASP A 248 -10.16 -20.82 -10.58
C ASP A 248 -9.21 -21.91 -10.04
N SER A 249 -8.20 -21.54 -9.25
CA SER A 249 -7.37 -22.52 -8.57
C SER A 249 -8.18 -23.25 -7.51
N GLU A 250 -7.99 -24.57 -7.37
CA GLU A 250 -8.44 -25.31 -6.20
C GLU A 250 -7.98 -24.54 -4.95
N ALA A 251 -8.93 -24.20 -4.07
CA ALA A 251 -8.64 -23.33 -2.94
C ALA A 251 -7.50 -23.92 -2.11
N LEU A 252 -6.34 -23.24 -2.10
CA LEU A 252 -5.13 -23.67 -1.41
C LEU A 252 -5.30 -23.71 0.11
N SER A 253 -6.30 -22.98 0.61
CA SER A 253 -6.71 -22.91 2.00
C SER A 253 -8.16 -22.48 2.10
N GLU A 254 -8.76 -22.69 3.27
CA GLU A 254 -10.11 -22.22 3.59
C GLU A 254 -10.19 -20.68 3.57
N PHE A 255 -9.10 -19.98 3.94
CA PHE A 255 -9.00 -18.52 3.76
C PHE A 255 -9.17 -18.11 2.29
N VAL A 256 -8.47 -18.77 1.36
CA VAL A 256 -8.61 -18.50 -0.08
C VAL A 256 -10.03 -18.84 -0.56
N ALA A 257 -10.64 -19.91 -0.04
CA ALA A 257 -12.03 -20.26 -0.36
C ALA A 257 -13.03 -19.17 0.05
N GLU A 258 -12.82 -18.52 1.21
CA GLU A 258 -13.62 -17.38 1.64
C GLU A 258 -13.40 -16.14 0.78
N LEU A 259 -12.13 -15.77 0.53
CA LEU A 259 -11.79 -14.65 -0.36
C LEU A 259 -12.44 -14.82 -1.75
N ASN A 260 -12.56 -16.06 -2.21
CA ASN A 260 -13.17 -16.39 -3.48
C ASN A 260 -14.66 -15.98 -3.58
N LYS A 261 -15.34 -15.65 -2.48
CA LYS A 261 -16.71 -15.11 -2.52
C LYS A 261 -16.77 -13.67 -3.02
N ILE A 262 -15.67 -12.91 -2.92
CA ILE A 262 -15.55 -11.56 -3.48
C ILE A 262 -15.44 -11.70 -5.01
N GLN A 263 -16.31 -10.99 -5.73
CA GLN A 263 -16.38 -11.07 -7.20
C GLN A 263 -16.12 -9.71 -7.83
N GLY A 264 -15.57 -9.71 -9.04
CA GLY A 264 -15.31 -8.51 -9.81
C GLY A 264 -13.96 -7.86 -9.50
N TYR A 265 -13.78 -6.64 -9.98
CA TYR A 265 -12.56 -5.86 -9.81
C TYR A 265 -12.72 -4.86 -8.65
N PRO A 266 -11.86 -4.90 -7.61
CA PRO A 266 -11.95 -3.95 -6.51
C PRO A 266 -11.56 -2.54 -6.98
N LEU A 267 -12.51 -1.59 -6.90
CA LEU A 267 -12.27 -0.18 -7.13
C LEU A 267 -11.93 0.58 -5.85
N SER A 268 -12.31 0.04 -4.69
CA SER A 268 -11.98 0.59 -3.38
C SER A 268 -11.76 -0.57 -2.42
N ILE A 269 -10.65 -0.52 -1.69
CA ILE A 269 -10.31 -1.44 -0.62
C ILE A 269 -10.07 -0.61 0.61
N LYS A 270 -10.88 -0.81 1.64
CA LYS A 270 -10.60 -0.30 2.99
C LYS A 270 -10.14 -1.47 3.85
N PHE A 271 -9.08 -1.26 4.62
CA PHE A 271 -8.53 -2.18 5.60
C PHE A 271 -8.49 -1.48 6.96
N GLU A 272 -8.88 -2.18 8.01
CA GLU A 272 -8.69 -1.78 9.41
C GLU A 272 -8.17 -2.96 10.21
N TRP A 273 -7.18 -2.71 11.06
CA TRP A 273 -6.65 -3.68 12.00
C TRP A 273 -6.81 -3.18 13.44
N PHE A 274 -7.45 -4.01 14.25
CA PHE A 274 -7.64 -3.82 15.68
C PHE A 274 -6.92 -4.93 16.43
N GLN A 275 -6.39 -4.60 17.61
CA GLN A 275 -5.63 -5.54 18.40
C GLN A 275 -5.85 -5.33 19.90
N ASP A 276 -6.24 -6.40 20.58
CA ASP A 276 -6.35 -6.52 22.02
C ASP A 276 -5.18 -7.36 22.56
N ASN A 277 -4.21 -6.72 23.20
CA ASN A 277 -3.02 -7.38 23.74
C ASN A 277 -3.18 -7.66 25.24
N LYS A 278 -3.41 -8.92 25.62
CA LYS A 278 -3.54 -9.42 26.99
C LYS A 278 -2.66 -10.63 27.29
N ALA A 279 -2.41 -11.50 26.31
CA ALA A 279 -1.44 -12.60 26.42
C ALA A 279 -0.04 -12.03 26.66
N CYS A 280 0.75 -12.76 27.45
CA CYS A 280 2.13 -12.40 27.75
C CYS A 280 2.32 -11.03 28.44
N ALA A 281 1.24 -10.33 28.81
CA ALA A 281 1.33 -9.03 29.46
C ALA A 281 1.96 -9.18 30.85
N GLU A 282 3.14 -8.57 31.04
CA GLU A 282 3.70 -8.33 32.36
C GLU A 282 2.76 -7.42 33.16
N VAL A 283 2.58 -7.73 34.45
CA VAL A 283 1.74 -6.93 35.34
C VAL A 283 2.46 -5.60 35.62
N LYS A 284 2.32 -4.61 34.74
CA LYS A 284 2.66 -3.23 35.10
C LYS A 284 1.56 -2.70 36.06
N PRO A 285 1.91 -2.16 37.24
CA PRO A 285 0.93 -1.55 38.12
C PRO A 285 0.27 -0.37 37.41
N LYS A 286 -1.07 -0.32 37.46
CA LYS A 286 -1.88 0.81 36.94
C LYS A 286 -1.29 2.12 37.44
N LYS A 287 -0.71 2.94 36.56
CA LYS A 287 -0.62 4.38 36.82
C LYS A 287 -2.05 4.91 36.69
N GLU A 288 -2.56 5.48 37.78
CA GLU A 288 -3.79 6.28 37.74
C GLU A 288 -3.65 7.33 36.64
N SER A 289 -4.48 7.22 35.61
CA SER A 289 -4.61 8.27 34.61
C SER A 289 -5.20 9.49 35.30
N ALA A 290 -4.45 10.59 35.27
CA ALA A 290 -4.97 11.91 35.57
C ALA A 290 -6.19 12.15 34.65
N LYS A 291 -7.30 12.59 35.26
CA LYS A 291 -8.48 13.04 34.52
C LYS A 291 -8.07 14.20 33.61
N LEU A 292 -7.98 13.92 32.32
CA LEU A 292 -8.01 14.93 31.27
C LEU A 292 -9.46 15.09 30.84
N ASP A 293 -10.01 16.25 31.20
CA ASP A 293 -11.28 16.76 30.69
C ASP A 293 -11.08 17.22 29.25
N LEU A 294 -11.76 16.56 28.31
CA LEU A 294 -11.84 16.96 26.92
C LEU A 294 -13.31 17.10 26.53
N ASN A 295 -13.97 18.11 27.10
CA ASN A 295 -15.06 18.78 26.40
C ASN A 295 -14.47 19.65 25.29
N ALA A 296 -14.32 19.08 24.09
CA ALA A 296 -14.18 19.82 22.84
C ALA A 296 -14.45 18.89 21.65
N ASP A 297 -15.74 18.84 21.28
CA ASP A 297 -16.23 18.84 19.89
C ASP A 297 -15.49 17.95 18.86
N LEU A 298 -15.85 16.66 18.84
CA LEU A 298 -15.64 15.76 17.70
C LEU A 298 -16.66 14.62 17.75
N ALA A 299 -17.94 14.99 17.68
CA ALA A 299 -19.07 14.05 17.76
C ALA A 299 -19.67 13.67 16.39
N ASP A 300 -19.18 14.21 15.26
CA ASP A 300 -19.89 14.11 13.97
C ASP A 300 -19.22 13.25 12.88
N THR A 301 -18.17 12.48 13.21
CA THR A 301 -17.51 11.62 12.20
C THR A 301 -17.40 10.14 12.59
N ALA A 302 -17.82 9.76 13.81
CA ALA A 302 -17.74 8.38 14.29
C ALA A 302 -19.05 7.57 14.13
N THR A 303 -20.17 8.21 13.79
CA THR A 303 -21.52 7.60 13.84
C THR A 303 -22.02 7.07 12.50
N ASN A 304 -21.39 7.39 11.37
CA ASN A 304 -21.87 6.98 10.04
C ASN A 304 -21.15 5.76 9.44
N PHE A 305 -20.19 5.17 10.15
CA PHE A 305 -19.37 4.07 9.60
C PHE A 305 -19.72 2.67 10.13
N LEU A 306 -20.55 2.57 11.18
CA LEU A 306 -20.91 1.29 11.81
C LEU A 306 -22.35 0.81 11.46
N GLY A 307 -23.09 1.57 10.65
CA GLY A 307 -24.54 1.37 10.45
C GLY A 307 -24.96 0.37 9.38
N GLY A 308 -24.06 -0.09 8.49
CA GLY A 308 -24.40 -0.95 7.35
C GLY A 308 -24.22 -2.45 7.61
N LEU A 309 -23.20 -2.81 8.40
CA LEU A 309 -22.83 -4.21 8.67
C LEU A 309 -23.53 -4.82 9.88
N LEU A 310 -24.18 -4.00 10.71
CA LEU A 310 -24.85 -4.46 11.92
C LEU A 310 -26.31 -4.85 11.68
N LYS A 311 -26.96 -4.47 10.58
CA LYS A 311 -28.42 -4.64 10.49
C LYS A 311 -28.89 -6.10 10.40
N ASP A 312 -28.11 -6.97 9.76
CA ASP A 312 -28.53 -8.37 9.58
C ASP A 312 -28.02 -9.30 10.71
N GLU A 313 -26.96 -8.90 11.44
CA GLU A 313 -26.41 -9.64 12.57
C GLU A 313 -26.93 -9.14 13.94
N ALA A 314 -27.37 -7.87 14.05
CA ALA A 314 -27.78 -7.26 15.31
C ALA A 314 -29.16 -7.69 15.83
N GLU A 315 -30.02 -8.30 15.01
CA GLU A 315 -31.32 -8.78 15.50
C GLU A 315 -31.20 -10.01 16.43
N LYS A 316 -30.01 -10.61 16.58
CA LYS A 316 -29.80 -11.75 17.50
C LYS A 316 -28.91 -11.47 18.72
N ASN A 317 -28.16 -10.37 18.77
CA ASN A 317 -27.26 -10.07 19.89
C ASN A 317 -27.23 -8.57 20.21
N ALA A 318 -28.36 -8.03 20.69
CA ALA A 318 -28.55 -6.62 21.01
C ALA A 318 -27.79 -6.11 22.27
N ASP A 319 -26.65 -6.71 22.63
CA ASP A 319 -25.86 -6.38 23.84
C ASP A 319 -24.33 -6.34 23.58
N LYS A 320 -23.87 -5.82 22.44
CA LYS A 320 -22.43 -5.49 22.27
C LYS A 320 -22.19 -3.99 22.40
N VAL A 321 -21.86 -3.60 23.64
CA VAL A 321 -20.91 -2.51 23.90
C VAL A 321 -19.73 -2.73 22.95
N ILE A 322 -19.44 -1.80 22.04
CA ILE A 322 -18.22 -1.86 21.22
C ILE A 322 -17.05 -1.95 22.19
N ALA A 323 -16.31 -3.05 22.16
CA ALA A 323 -15.21 -3.28 23.06
C ALA A 323 -14.18 -2.15 22.89
N GLU A 324 -13.62 -1.66 23.98
CA GLU A 324 -12.79 -0.45 23.98
C GLU A 324 -11.60 -0.53 23.00
N TRP A 325 -11.01 -1.71 22.85
CA TRP A 325 -9.91 -1.99 21.91
C TRP A 325 -10.30 -1.89 20.42
N MET A 326 -11.59 -1.85 20.10
CA MET A 326 -12.11 -1.69 18.74
C MET A 326 -12.42 -0.23 18.39
N LYS A 327 -12.20 0.72 19.32
CA LYS A 327 -12.50 2.13 19.07
C LYS A 327 -11.44 2.80 18.20
N ASP A 328 -10.18 2.44 18.39
CA ASP A 328 -9.04 3.01 17.66
C ASP A 328 -8.31 1.92 16.88
N ALA A 329 -8.40 1.98 15.55
CA ALA A 329 -7.67 1.06 14.69
C ALA A 329 -6.15 1.31 14.83
N ARG A 330 -5.39 0.23 14.93
CA ARG A 330 -3.92 0.27 14.88
C ARG A 330 -3.45 0.81 13.54
N VAL A 331 -4.08 0.32 12.48
CA VAL A 331 -3.86 0.72 11.10
C VAL A 331 -5.19 0.80 10.39
N ARG A 332 -5.37 1.85 9.61
CA ARG A 332 -6.43 2.01 8.63
C ARG A 332 -5.80 2.41 7.31
N TYR A 333 -6.10 1.62 6.28
CA TYR A 333 -5.64 1.88 4.92
C TYR A 333 -6.86 1.96 4.00
N ILE A 334 -6.90 2.96 3.13
CA ILE A 334 -7.88 3.07 2.07
C ILE A 334 -7.11 3.14 0.76
N TYR A 335 -7.51 2.34 -0.22
CA TYR A 335 -6.96 2.33 -1.57
C TYR A 335 -8.09 2.43 -2.59
N ASP A 336 -8.13 3.52 -3.33
CA ASP A 336 -9.17 3.83 -4.31
C ASP A 336 -8.57 3.90 -5.72
N VAL A 337 -8.96 2.96 -6.58
CA VAL A 337 -8.59 2.97 -7.99
C VAL A 337 -9.35 4.08 -8.71
N THR A 338 -8.60 5.04 -9.23
CA THR A 338 -9.16 6.21 -9.95
C THR A 338 -9.18 6.01 -11.45
N SER A 339 -8.23 5.24 -12.00
CA SER A 339 -8.23 4.90 -13.42
C SER A 339 -7.45 3.62 -13.71
N VAL A 340 -7.89 2.91 -14.75
CA VAL A 340 -7.18 1.78 -15.38
C VAL A 340 -7.28 2.00 -16.88
N SER A 341 -6.15 2.00 -17.58
CA SER A 341 -6.13 2.27 -19.02
C SER A 341 -4.92 1.63 -19.69
N GLU A 342 -4.91 1.57 -21.02
CA GLU A 342 -3.70 1.30 -21.79
C GLU A 342 -3.24 2.58 -22.46
N LYS A 343 -1.94 2.87 -22.37
CA LYS A 343 -1.31 4.05 -22.98
C LYS A 343 -0.02 3.66 -23.69
N MET A 344 0.33 4.42 -24.72
CA MET A 344 1.68 4.38 -25.29
C MET A 344 2.61 5.15 -24.36
N ILE A 345 3.48 4.44 -23.64
CA ILE A 345 4.39 5.02 -22.66
C ILE A 345 5.83 4.85 -23.13
N ASN A 346 6.60 5.91 -22.99
CA ASN A 346 8.04 5.94 -23.25
C ASN A 346 8.79 5.00 -22.29
N ASP A 347 9.79 4.28 -22.80
CA ASP A 347 10.62 3.37 -22.00
C ASP A 347 11.35 4.05 -20.84
N SER A 348 11.57 5.37 -20.91
CA SER A 348 12.13 6.16 -19.81
C SER A 348 11.37 5.99 -18.48
N LYS A 349 10.09 5.60 -18.50
CA LYS A 349 9.30 5.30 -17.29
C LYS A 349 9.74 4.04 -16.55
N PHE A 350 10.58 3.23 -17.17
CA PHE A 350 11.15 2.00 -16.61
C PHE A 350 12.66 2.09 -16.48
N GLU A 351 13.23 3.30 -16.57
CA GLU A 351 14.66 3.55 -16.46
C GLU A 351 14.91 4.59 -15.37
N VAL A 352 16.12 4.57 -14.82
CA VAL A 352 16.57 5.64 -13.94
C VAL A 352 16.71 6.93 -14.76
N PRO A 353 16.15 8.06 -14.30
CA PRO A 353 16.32 9.33 -14.99
C PRO A 353 17.80 9.72 -15.15
N ALA A 354 18.10 10.43 -16.23
CA ALA A 354 19.47 10.88 -16.49
C ALA A 354 19.97 11.79 -15.35
N ASN A 355 21.23 11.59 -14.97
CA ASN A 355 21.95 12.31 -13.89
C ASN A 355 21.59 11.92 -12.46
N TYR A 356 20.69 10.96 -12.25
CA TYR A 356 20.44 10.46 -10.90
C TYR A 356 21.68 9.72 -10.37
N LYS A 357 21.93 9.85 -9.08
CA LYS A 357 23.12 9.30 -8.42
C LYS A 357 22.84 7.89 -7.89
N LEU A 358 23.66 6.92 -8.31
CA LEU A 358 23.68 5.60 -7.69
C LEU A 358 24.21 5.71 -6.26
N ILE A 359 23.39 5.28 -5.29
CA ILE A 359 23.74 5.27 -3.86
C ILE A 359 24.35 3.92 -3.45
N ASP A 360 23.80 2.81 -3.93
CA ASP A 360 24.26 1.46 -3.63
C ASP A 360 23.89 0.47 -4.75
N ARG A 361 24.68 -0.61 -4.86
CA ARG A 361 24.44 -1.73 -5.76
C ARG A 361 24.69 -3.04 -5.02
N GLN A 362 23.65 -3.87 -4.91
CA GLN A 362 23.64 -5.07 -4.07
C GLN A 362 23.78 -6.39 -4.82
#